data_AF-A0A4Y3KKX6-F1
#
_entry.id   AF-A0A4Y3KKX6-F1
#
_cell.length_a   1.000
_cell.length_b   1.000
_cell.length_c   1.000
_cell.angle_alpha   90.00
_cell.angle_beta   90.00
_cell.angle_gamma   90.00
#
_symmetry.space_group_name_H-M   'P 1'
#
loop_
_entity.id
_entity.type
_entity.pdbx_description
1 polymer ?
#
loop_
_entity_poly.entity_id
_entity_poly.type
_entity_poly.pdbx_seq_one_letter_code
_entity_poly.pdbx_strand_id
1 'polypeptide(L)' 'MRLIDSDGDLAVAMTHDELRLLASCIGEALEAVEEWEFSTRLGADVSAARTLRSEINDVLKDAPDAP' A
#
# COMPACT_ATOMS: atom_id res chain seq x y z
N MET A 1 9.02 9.77 -4.43
CA MET A 1 8.95 8.45 -5.09
C MET A 1 9.90 8.37 -6.28
N ARG A 2 10.68 7.29 -6.38
CA ARG A 2 11.51 6.95 -7.56
C ARG A 2 11.26 5.50 -7.96
N LEU A 3 11.13 5.25 -9.25
CA LEU A 3 11.04 3.89 -9.82
C LEU A 3 12.45 3.40 -10.20
N ILE A 4 12.74 2.16 -9.85
CA ILE A 4 13.99 1.47 -10.15
C ILE A 4 13.60 0.15 -10.81
N ASP A 5 13.92 0.01 -12.09
CA ASP A 5 13.70 -1.21 -12.86
C ASP A 5 15.06 -1.94 -12.97
N SER A 6 15.13 -3.17 -12.48
CA SER A 6 16.34 -3.99 -12.50
C SER A 6 16.00 -5.46 -12.71
N ASP A 7 16.50 -6.05 -13.80
CA ASP A 7 16.42 -7.49 -14.09
C ASP A 7 15.04 -8.14 -13.91
N GLY A 8 13.96 -7.43 -14.25
CA GLY A 8 12.58 -7.93 -14.18
C GLY A 8 11.86 -7.62 -12.87
N ASP A 9 12.56 -7.05 -11.90
CA ASP A 9 11.99 -6.52 -10.66
C ASP A 9 11.79 -5.00 -10.75
N LEU A 10 10.59 -4.55 -10.36
CA LEU A 10 10.29 -3.14 -10.19
C LEU A 10 10.35 -2.78 -8.71
N ALA A 11 11.38 -2.03 -8.31
CA ALA A 11 11.50 -1.47 -6.98
C ALA A 11 11.01 -0.01 -6.95
N VAL A 12 10.21 0.32 -5.94
CA VAL A 12 9.74 1.69 -5.70
C VAL A 12 10.43 2.24 -4.45
N ALA A 13 11.27 3.25 -4.62
CA ALA A 13 11.85 3.97 -3.50
C ALA A 13 10.90 5.10 -3.07
N MET A 14 10.46 5.05 -1.82
CA MET A 14 9.53 5.99 -1.21
C MET A 14 10.09 6.51 0.12
N THR A 15 9.69 7.72 0.52
CA THR A 15 9.91 8.17 1.90
C THR A 15 8.90 7.48 2.84
N HIS A 16 9.17 7.49 4.15
CA HIS A 16 8.21 6.97 5.14
C HIS A 16 6.86 7.71 5.06
N ASP A 17 6.86 9.02 4.82
CA ASP A 17 5.63 9.80 4.71
C ASP A 17 4.84 9.48 3.44
N GLU A 18 5.52 9.26 2.32
CA GLU A 18 4.88 8.79 1.08
C GLU A 18 4.27 7.39 1.29
N LEU A 19 4.95 6.51 2.02
CA LEU A 19 4.46 5.18 2.33
C LEU A 19 3.26 5.22 3.31
N ARG A 20 3.30 6.10 4.32
CA ARG A 20 2.16 6.37 5.21
C ARG A 20 0.94 6.88 4.43
N LEU A 21 1.15 7.81 3.51
CA LEU A 21 0.09 8.33 2.65
C LEU A 21 -0.56 7.20 1.82
N LEU A 22 0.24 6.32 1.24
CA LEU A 22 -0.27 5.16 0.49
C LEU A 22 -1.11 4.23 1.38
N ALA A 23 -0.62 3.90 2.58
CA ALA A 23 -1.34 3.06 3.54
C ALA A 23 -2.70 3.69 3.95
N SER A 24 -2.72 5.01 4.13
CA SER A 24 -3.95 5.76 4.42
C SER A 24 -4.93 5.71 3.26
N CYS A 25 -4.49 5.91 2.01
CA CYS A 25 -5.37 5.83 0.85
C CYS A 25 -6.01 4.43 0.70
N ILE A 26 -5.25 3.35 0.95
CA ILE A 26 -5.80 1.99 0.94
C ILE A 26 -6.83 1.83 2.08
N GLY A 27 -6.54 2.38 3.27
CA GLY A 27 -7.46 2.39 4.39
C GLY A 27 -8.77 3.09 4.08
N GLU A 28 -8.71 4.31 3.56
CA GLU A 28 -9.88 5.09 3.15
C GLU A 28 -10.70 4.36 2.09
N ALA A 29 -10.05 3.73 1.10
CA ALA A 29 -10.76 2.96 0.09
C ALA A 29 -11.47 1.72 0.68
N LEU A 30 -10.84 1.03 1.64
CA LEU A 30 -11.44 -0.10 2.34
C LEU A 30 -12.62 0.32 3.24
N GLU A 31 -12.57 1.53 3.81
CA GLU A 31 -13.64 2.06 4.64
C GLU A 31 -14.80 2.62 3.82
N ALA A 32 -14.51 3.29 2.70
CA ALA A 32 -15.52 3.87 1.82
C ALA A 32 -16.30 2.81 1.03
N VAL A 33 -15.68 1.65 0.76
CA VAL A 33 -16.30 0.54 0.05
C VAL A 33 -16.56 -0.58 1.04
N GLU A 34 -17.72 -0.53 1.70
CA GLU A 34 -18.14 -1.45 2.76
C GLU A 34 -18.02 -2.93 2.35
N GLU A 35 -18.60 -3.28 1.19
CA GLU A 35 -18.53 -4.62 0.61
C GLU A 35 -18.08 -4.54 -0.86
N TRP A 36 -16.96 -5.18 -1.16
CA TRP A 36 -16.44 -5.23 -2.52
C TRP A 36 -17.19 -6.32 -3.29
N GLU A 37 -18.16 -5.93 -4.10
CA GLU A 37 -18.88 -6.86 -5.00
C GLU A 37 -17.97 -7.40 -6.12
N PHE A 38 -16.89 -6.69 -6.44
CA PHE A 38 -15.97 -7.02 -7.53
C PHE A 38 -14.52 -6.75 -7.14
N SER A 39 -13.58 -7.47 -7.77
CA SER A 39 -12.16 -7.12 -7.71
C SER A 39 -11.89 -5.83 -8.47
N THR A 40 -10.77 -5.19 -8.14
CA THR A 40 -10.25 -4.06 -8.93
C THR A 40 -10.02 -4.48 -10.39
N ARG A 41 -9.94 -3.51 -11.30
CA ARG A 41 -9.59 -3.78 -12.71
C ARG A 41 -8.24 -4.49 -12.89
N LEU A 42 -7.37 -4.43 -11.88
CA LEU A 42 -6.07 -5.12 -11.83
C LEU A 42 -6.16 -6.51 -11.19
N GLY A 43 -7.35 -6.98 -10.83
CA GLY A 43 -7.59 -8.31 -10.27
C GLY A 43 -7.42 -8.42 -8.76
N ALA A 44 -6.98 -7.36 -8.07
CA ALA A 44 -6.88 -7.38 -6.61
C ALA A 44 -8.27 -7.32 -5.96
N ASP A 45 -8.55 -8.24 -5.03
CA ASP A 45 -9.76 -8.25 -4.21
C ASP A 45 -9.55 -7.51 -2.87
N VAL A 46 -10.61 -7.45 -2.06
CA VAL A 46 -10.56 -6.80 -0.74
C VAL A 46 -9.55 -7.45 0.20
N SER A 47 -9.33 -8.77 0.08
CA SER A 47 -8.35 -9.48 0.89
C SER A 47 -6.93 -9.06 0.51
N ALA A 48 -6.63 -8.99 -0.79
CA ALA A 48 -5.34 -8.53 -1.28
C ALA A 48 -5.05 -7.08 -0.85
N ALA A 49 -6.05 -6.20 -0.91
CA ALA A 49 -5.91 -4.82 -0.43
C ALA A 49 -5.64 -4.75 1.09
N ARG A 50 -6.33 -5.56 1.90
CA ARG A 50 -6.09 -5.67 3.35
C ARG A 50 -4.69 -6.21 3.66
N THR A 51 -4.26 -7.25 2.95
CA THR A 51 -2.92 -7.83 3.09
C THR A 51 -1.84 -6.80 2.76
N LEU A 52 -1.96 -6.11 1.62
CA LEU A 52 -1.00 -5.07 1.23
C LEU A 52 -0.92 -3.94 2.26
N ARG A 53 -2.06 -3.46 2.77
CA ARG A 53 -2.07 -2.44 3.84
C ARG A 53 -1.40 -2.95 5.12
N SER A 54 -1.59 -4.23 5.46
CA SER A 54 -0.93 -4.85 6.62
C SER A 54 0.59 -4.87 6.44
N GLU A 55 1.07 -5.35 5.30
CA GLU A 55 2.52 -5.42 4.99
C GLU A 55 3.16 -4.04 5.02
N ILE A 56 2.49 -3.03 4.46
CA ILE A 56 2.96 -1.63 4.51
C ILE A 56 3.05 -1.16 5.97
N ASN A 57 2.03 -1.43 6.79
CA ASN A 57 2.04 -1.03 8.20
C ASN A 57 3.12 -1.75 8.99
N ASP A 58 3.44 -3.00 8.66
CA ASP A 58 4.54 -3.73 9.30
C ASP A 58 5.89 -3.05 9.02
N VAL A 59 6.14 -2.63 7.78
CA VAL A 59 7.34 -1.83 7.44
C VAL A 59 7.35 -0.50 8.19
N LEU A 60 6.20 0.16 8.34
CA LEU A 60 6.09 1.44 9.01
C LEU A 60 6.24 1.36 10.54
N LYS A 61 5.97 0.20 11.17
CA LYS A 61 6.20 0.01 12.62
C LYS A 61 7.68 0.12 13.00
N ASP A 62 8.55 -0.30 12.09
CA ASP A 62 10.01 -0.27 12.29
C ASP A 62 10.62 1.07 11.86
N ALA A 63 9.84 1.97 11.27
CA ALA A 63 10.28 3.28 10.85
C ALA A 63 10.30 4.26 12.02
N PRO A 64 11.33 5.11 12.14
CA PRO A 64 11.31 6.19 13.13
C PRO A 64 10.11 7.10 12.87
N ASP A 65 9.45 7.51 13.96
CA ASP A 65 8.44 8.56 13.90
C ASP A 65 9.07 9.80 13.25
N ALA A 66 8.34 10.40 12.31
CA ALA A 66 8.76 11.69 11.78
C ALA A 66 8.79 12.70 12.94
N PRO A 67 9.83 13.54 13.05
CA PRO A 67 9.94 14.53 14.12
C PRO A 67 8.82 15.57 14.08
#